data_AF-A0A7J9ADG4-F1
#
_entry.id   AF-A0A7J9ADG4-F1
#
_cell.length_a   1.000
_cell.length_b   1.000
_cell.length_c   1.000
_cell.angle_alpha   90.00
_cell.angle_beta   90.00
_cell.angle_gamma   90.00
#
_symmetry.space_group_name_H-M   'P 1'
#
loop_
_entity.id
_entity.type
_entity.pdbx_description
1 polymer ?
#
loop_
_entity_poly.entity_id
_entity_poly.type
_entity_poly.pdbx_seq_one_letter_code
_entity_poly.pdbx_strand_id
1 'polypeptide(L)'
;MMMVFQAHQARVPLFGVVACRSYPIKRARELEAIENLDKAYHPNPEKVVCHYNVHFSRTMLEFFITKSVLAKSKKGPDEVTNPIGSCWRCDSDWEKNRKNLVNCAPGFARGTTGGKGGEFYVVHAIKLEQELIVTSDKTIDVRGTNMEIRNATGITVQFAKNVIIHVLHIHQIIPAKGGKIKDGEKHLGLRSASDVDRIFLFRATNI
;
A
#
# COMPACT_ATOMS: atom_id res chain seq x y z
N MET A 1 1.40 1.60 -11.46
CA MET A 1 0.43 0.49 -11.70
C MET A 1 -0.41 0.33 -10.44
N MET A 2 -1.73 0.25 -10.57
CA MET A 2 -2.64 0.03 -9.44
C MET A 2 -3.18 -1.40 -9.52
N MET A 3 -2.71 -2.26 -8.62
CA MET A 3 -3.20 -3.62 -8.49
C MET A 3 -4.56 -3.59 -7.78
N VAL A 4 -5.56 -4.08 -8.48
CA VAL A 4 -6.95 -4.17 -8.02
C VAL A 4 -7.35 -5.62 -7.99
N PHE A 5 -8.21 -6.00 -7.07
CA PHE A 5 -8.66 -7.37 -6.99
C PHE A 5 -10.11 -7.45 -7.49
N GLN A 6 -10.44 -8.48 -8.27
CA GLN A 6 -11.81 -8.83 -8.64
C GLN A 6 -12.05 -10.31 -8.35
N ALA A 7 -13.22 -10.67 -7.84
CA ALA A 7 -13.59 -12.07 -7.70
C ALA A 7 -13.98 -12.61 -9.09
N HIS A 8 -13.02 -13.18 -9.85
CA HIS A 8 -13.24 -14.24 -10.86
C HIS A 8 -11.94 -14.65 -11.59
N GLN A 9 -11.36 -15.79 -11.17
CA GLN A 9 -10.29 -16.62 -11.76
C GLN A 9 -9.48 -16.11 -12.99
N ALA A 10 -8.13 -16.09 -12.87
CA ALA A 10 -7.17 -16.56 -13.90
C ALA A 10 -5.72 -16.60 -13.37
N ARG A 11 -4.90 -17.51 -13.93
CA ARG A 11 -3.49 -17.84 -13.59
C ARG A 11 -2.46 -16.93 -14.28
N VAL A 12 -1.27 -16.81 -13.71
CA VAL A 12 -0.10 -16.08 -14.25
C VAL A 12 1.04 -17.07 -14.57
N PRO A 13 1.77 -16.92 -15.71
CA PRO A 13 2.84 -17.86 -16.09
C PRO A 13 4.21 -17.53 -15.45
N LEU A 14 5.00 -18.57 -15.22
CA LEU A 14 6.40 -18.56 -14.76
C LEU A 14 7.36 -18.49 -15.97
N PHE A 15 8.40 -17.66 -15.90
CA PHE A 15 9.53 -17.68 -16.84
C PHE A 15 10.89 -17.62 -16.11
N GLY A 16 11.88 -18.28 -16.71
CA GLY A 16 13.11 -18.79 -16.10
C GLY A 16 14.23 -17.80 -15.74
N VAL A 17 15.30 -18.38 -15.20
CA VAL A 17 16.35 -17.76 -14.35
C VAL A 17 17.68 -17.58 -15.11
N VAL A 18 18.34 -16.43 -14.92
CA VAL A 18 19.79 -16.23 -15.21
C VAL A 18 20.46 -15.59 -13.98
N ALA A 19 21.73 -15.94 -13.74
CA ALA A 19 22.50 -15.70 -12.52
C ALA A 19 23.40 -14.43 -12.54
N CYS A 20 23.73 -13.97 -11.31
CA CYS A 20 24.85 -13.12 -10.86
C CYS A 20 25.13 -11.77 -11.56
N ARG A 21 24.27 -10.76 -11.31
CA ARG A 21 24.53 -9.31 -11.56
C ARG A 21 24.20 -8.41 -10.35
N SER A 22 24.07 -8.98 -9.15
CA SER A 22 23.29 -8.39 -8.05
C SER A 22 23.99 -7.29 -7.24
N TYR A 23 25.32 -7.20 -7.20
CA TYR A 23 26.04 -6.26 -6.31
C TYR A 23 25.93 -4.78 -6.74
N PRO A 24 26.12 -4.41 -8.02
CA PRO A 24 25.96 -3.02 -8.47
C PRO A 24 24.50 -2.55 -8.37
N ILE A 25 23.54 -3.45 -8.63
CA ILE A 25 22.10 -3.17 -8.60
C ILE A 25 21.65 -2.83 -7.17
N LYS A 26 22.11 -3.60 -6.17
CA LYS A 26 21.80 -3.31 -4.76
C LYS A 26 22.33 -1.93 -4.34
N ARG A 27 23.58 -1.61 -4.68
CA ARG A 27 24.18 -0.31 -4.37
C ARG A 27 23.47 0.87 -5.07
N ALA A 28 23.04 0.69 -6.31
CA ALA A 28 22.27 1.71 -7.03
C ALA A 28 20.91 1.96 -6.36
N ARG A 29 20.19 0.89 -6.01
CA ARG A 29 18.91 0.99 -5.27
C ARG A 29 19.07 1.62 -3.89
N GLU A 30 20.17 1.34 -3.20
CA GLU A 30 20.52 1.97 -1.91
C GLU A 30 20.69 3.48 -2.03
N LEU A 31 21.45 3.94 -3.04
CA LEU A 31 21.69 5.36 -3.28
C LEU A 31 20.39 6.09 -3.67
N GLU A 32 19.59 5.49 -4.54
CA GLU A 32 18.28 6.04 -4.91
C GLU A 32 17.34 6.13 -3.70
N ALA A 33 17.35 5.11 -2.82
CA ALA A 33 16.53 5.12 -1.61
C ALA A 33 16.96 6.23 -0.63
N ILE A 34 18.26 6.51 -0.51
CA ILE A 34 18.77 7.64 0.29
C ILE A 34 18.30 8.96 -0.31
N GLU A 35 18.47 9.16 -1.61
CA GLU A 35 18.01 10.38 -2.30
C GLU A 35 16.50 10.59 -2.14
N ASN A 36 15.71 9.51 -2.24
CA ASN A 36 14.27 9.56 -2.02
C ASN A 36 13.90 9.90 -0.57
N LEU A 37 14.66 9.39 0.41
CA LEU A 37 14.48 9.74 1.82
C LEU A 37 14.75 11.24 2.05
N ASP A 38 15.84 11.78 1.50
CA ASP A 38 16.17 13.19 1.60
C ASP A 38 15.09 14.08 0.99
N LYS A 39 14.51 13.67 -0.14
CA LYS A 39 13.39 14.38 -0.78
C LYS A 39 12.10 14.36 0.04
N ALA A 40 11.85 13.30 0.80
CA ALA A 40 10.66 13.17 1.63
C ALA A 40 10.84 13.77 3.03
N TYR A 41 12.08 14.05 3.43
CA TYR A 41 12.38 14.65 4.72
C TYR A 41 11.72 16.03 4.81
N HIS A 42 10.91 16.20 5.85
CA HIS A 42 10.29 17.48 6.15
C HIS A 42 11.06 18.13 7.32
N PRO A 43 11.72 19.29 7.12
CA PRO A 43 12.59 19.90 8.15
C PRO A 43 11.83 20.38 9.39
N ASN A 44 10.51 20.43 9.32
CA ASN A 44 9.62 20.95 10.35
C ASN A 44 8.50 19.90 10.61
N PRO A 45 8.75 18.86 11.43
CA PRO A 45 7.79 17.78 11.66
C PRO A 45 6.49 18.27 12.30
N GLU A 46 6.52 19.38 13.04
CA GLU A 46 5.35 19.98 13.67
C GLU A 46 4.31 20.48 12.66
N LYS A 47 4.72 20.96 11.47
CA LYS A 47 3.78 21.28 10.37
C LYS A 47 3.05 20.04 9.86
N VAL A 48 3.72 18.88 9.83
CA VAL A 48 3.11 17.62 9.39
C VAL A 48 2.10 17.13 10.42
N VAL A 49 2.45 17.21 11.71
CA VAL A 49 1.54 16.89 12.82
C VAL A 49 0.36 17.87 12.86
N CYS A 50 0.61 19.16 12.68
CA CYS A 50 -0.44 20.19 12.60
C CYS A 50 -1.42 19.91 11.45
N HIS A 51 -0.90 19.59 10.26
CA HIS A 51 -1.73 19.16 9.13
C HIS A 51 -2.62 17.97 9.48
N TYR A 52 -2.06 16.92 10.11
CA TYR A 52 -2.85 15.77 10.57
C TYR A 52 -3.94 16.18 11.58
N ASN A 53 -3.59 17.00 12.57
CA ASN A 53 -4.51 17.46 13.62
C ASN A 53 -5.64 18.34 13.08
N VAL A 54 -5.38 19.17 12.06
CA VAL A 54 -6.42 19.95 11.38
C VAL A 54 -7.38 19.02 10.64
N HIS A 55 -6.88 18.02 9.91
CA HIS A 55 -7.73 17.02 9.26
C HIS A 55 -8.58 16.24 10.27
N PHE A 56 -7.99 15.80 11.38
CA PHE A 56 -8.69 15.12 12.45
C PHE A 56 -9.79 15.98 13.07
N SER A 57 -9.46 17.21 13.47
CA SER A 57 -10.42 18.15 14.06
C SER A 57 -11.59 18.45 13.13
N ARG A 58 -11.30 18.62 11.83
CA ARG A 58 -12.33 18.86 10.81
C ARG A 58 -13.30 17.69 10.68
N THR A 59 -12.79 16.46 10.55
CA THR A 59 -13.65 15.26 10.46
C THR A 59 -14.50 15.09 11.72
N MET A 60 -13.93 15.32 12.90
CA MET A 60 -14.68 15.27 14.15
C MET A 60 -15.80 16.32 14.17
N LEU A 61 -15.51 17.56 13.76
CA LEU A 61 -16.52 18.63 13.67
C LEU A 61 -17.63 18.27 12.69
N GLU A 62 -17.28 17.81 11.48
CA GLU A 62 -18.23 17.36 10.46
C GLU A 62 -19.12 16.25 11.00
N PHE A 63 -18.57 15.28 11.74
CA PHE A 63 -19.34 14.23 12.40
C PHE A 63 -20.29 14.75 13.50
N PHE A 64 -19.84 15.67 14.35
CA PHE A 64 -20.70 16.25 15.40
C PHE A 64 -21.84 17.09 14.81
N ILE A 65 -21.56 17.89 13.77
CA ILE A 65 -22.56 18.68 13.07
C ILE A 65 -23.54 17.78 12.31
N THR A 66 -23.06 16.79 11.57
CA THR A 66 -23.95 15.86 10.86
C THR A 66 -24.83 15.09 11.83
N LYS A 67 -24.33 14.63 12.98
CA LYS A 67 -25.17 13.99 14.00
C LYS A 67 -26.20 14.93 14.64
N SER A 68 -25.86 16.20 14.87
CA SER A 68 -26.80 17.16 15.45
C SER A 68 -27.85 17.66 14.44
N VAL A 69 -27.50 17.75 13.15
CA VAL A 69 -28.39 18.18 12.06
C VAL A 69 -29.23 17.01 11.50
N LEU A 70 -28.67 15.80 11.42
CA LEU A 70 -29.32 14.59 10.84
C LEU A 70 -29.79 13.60 11.91
N ALA A 71 -30.31 14.07 13.05
CA ALA A 71 -30.88 13.20 14.08
C ALA A 71 -32.05 12.29 13.59
N LYS A 72 -32.46 12.40 12.32
CA LYS A 72 -33.50 11.56 11.70
C LYS A 72 -33.18 10.97 10.31
N SER A 73 -31.97 11.12 9.74
CA SER A 73 -31.77 10.61 8.37
C SER A 73 -30.39 10.00 8.12
N LYS A 74 -30.45 8.74 7.63
CA LYS A 74 -29.42 7.85 7.10
C LYS A 74 -28.69 6.95 8.11
N LYS A 75 -29.22 5.73 8.25
CA LYS A 75 -28.40 4.52 8.42
C LYS A 75 -27.69 4.27 7.08
N GLY A 76 -26.42 4.64 6.99
CA GLY A 76 -25.59 4.49 5.78
C GLY A 76 -24.10 4.53 6.11
N PRO A 77 -23.19 4.39 5.11
CA PRO A 77 -21.73 4.33 5.27
C PRO A 77 -21.06 5.54 5.96
N ASP A 78 -21.85 6.57 6.28
CA ASP A 78 -21.44 7.88 6.80
C ASP A 78 -21.20 7.89 8.33
N GLU A 79 -21.19 6.73 9.00
CA GLU A 79 -20.85 6.63 10.44
C GLU A 79 -19.33 6.59 10.72
N VAL A 80 -18.50 6.72 9.69
CA VAL A 80 -17.04 6.58 9.83
C VAL A 80 -16.45 7.87 10.38
N THR A 81 -15.86 7.78 11.56
CA THR A 81 -15.35 8.93 12.33
C THR A 81 -13.88 9.27 12.07
N ASN A 82 -13.13 8.40 11.39
CA ASN A 82 -11.71 8.65 11.13
C ASN A 82 -11.51 9.37 9.78
N PRO A 83 -10.65 10.41 9.71
CA PRO A 83 -10.51 11.26 8.51
C PRO A 83 -10.21 10.52 7.22
N ILE A 84 -9.38 9.47 7.29
CA ILE A 84 -9.02 8.65 6.13
C ILE A 84 -10.25 7.90 5.65
N GLY A 85 -10.93 7.21 6.57
CA GLY A 85 -12.13 6.43 6.30
C GLY A 85 -13.26 7.29 5.71
N SER A 86 -13.55 8.44 6.30
CA SER A 86 -14.57 9.36 5.77
C SER A 86 -14.22 9.84 4.35
N CYS A 87 -12.93 10.12 4.08
CA CYS A 87 -12.48 10.60 2.77
C CYS A 87 -12.82 9.65 1.61
N TRP A 88 -12.58 8.34 1.76
CA TRP A 88 -12.81 7.39 0.66
C TRP A 88 -14.11 6.58 0.77
N ARG A 89 -14.67 6.40 1.97
CA ARG A 89 -15.93 5.63 2.15
C ARG A 89 -17.17 6.45 1.81
N CYS A 90 -17.11 7.77 1.93
CA CYS A 90 -18.21 8.66 1.58
C CYS A 90 -18.24 9.06 0.09
N ASP A 91 -17.26 8.62 -0.70
CA ASP A 91 -17.31 8.76 -2.16
C ASP A 91 -18.27 7.71 -2.73
N SER A 92 -19.49 8.12 -3.08
CA SER A 92 -20.50 7.23 -3.66
C SER A 92 -20.09 6.62 -5.00
N ASP A 93 -19.16 7.27 -5.71
CA ASP A 93 -18.60 6.82 -6.98
C ASP A 93 -17.17 6.27 -6.82
N TRP A 94 -16.77 5.85 -5.61
CA TRP A 94 -15.41 5.41 -5.30
C TRP A 94 -14.88 4.33 -6.25
N GLU A 95 -15.73 3.49 -6.84
CA GLU A 95 -15.33 2.49 -7.84
C GLU A 95 -14.84 3.15 -9.14
N LYS A 96 -15.57 4.15 -9.65
CA LYS A 96 -15.18 4.95 -10.82
C LYS A 96 -13.99 5.85 -10.48
N ASN A 97 -13.97 6.34 -9.24
CA ASN A 97 -12.98 7.23 -8.67
C ASN A 97 -11.88 6.48 -7.89
N ARG A 98 -11.59 5.22 -8.24
CA ARG A 98 -10.76 4.34 -7.39
C ARG A 98 -9.41 4.94 -7.02
N LYS A 99 -8.82 5.70 -7.95
CA LYS A 99 -7.53 6.39 -7.79
C LYS A 99 -7.58 7.62 -6.85
N ASN A 100 -8.75 8.11 -6.45
CA ASN A 100 -8.90 9.24 -5.53
C ASN A 100 -8.45 8.92 -4.11
N LEU A 101 -8.31 7.63 -3.76
CA LEU A 101 -7.77 7.16 -2.48
C LEU A 101 -6.44 7.82 -2.10
N VAL A 102 -5.61 8.13 -3.11
CA VAL A 102 -4.29 8.77 -2.95
C VAL A 102 -4.35 10.14 -2.28
N ASN A 103 -5.51 10.80 -2.30
CA ASN A 103 -5.70 12.12 -1.70
C ASN A 103 -6.13 12.02 -0.22
N CYS A 104 -6.38 10.81 0.29
CA CYS A 104 -6.95 10.60 1.62
C CYS A 104 -5.91 10.40 2.73
N ALA A 105 -4.61 10.27 2.42
CA ALA A 105 -3.56 10.06 3.41
C ALA A 105 -3.11 11.39 4.06
N PRO A 106 -3.29 11.58 5.38
CA PRO A 106 -2.75 12.73 6.12
C PRO A 106 -1.35 12.42 6.68
N GLY A 107 -0.80 13.37 7.45
CA GLY A 107 0.45 13.18 8.20
C GLY A 107 1.67 12.93 7.31
N PHE A 108 2.61 12.09 7.76
CA PHE A 108 3.88 11.81 7.07
C PHE A 108 3.71 11.02 5.78
N ALA A 109 2.59 10.31 5.61
CA ALA A 109 2.25 9.64 4.36
C ALA A 109 1.55 10.57 3.35
N ARG A 110 1.31 11.84 3.71
CA ARG A 110 0.68 12.82 2.81
C ARG A 110 1.55 13.00 1.56
N GLY A 111 0.93 12.84 0.40
CA GLY A 111 1.62 12.94 -0.89
C GLY A 111 2.05 11.58 -1.47
N THR A 112 1.79 10.48 -0.76
CA THR A 112 1.87 9.14 -1.35
C THR A 112 0.82 9.02 -2.45
N THR A 113 1.28 8.94 -3.70
CA THR A 113 0.46 8.79 -4.90
C THR A 113 0.30 7.34 -5.36
N GLY A 114 1.13 6.42 -4.86
CA GLY A 114 1.04 5.01 -5.21
C GLY A 114 1.06 4.78 -6.72
N GLY A 115 0.11 3.98 -7.21
CA GLY A 115 -0.06 3.65 -8.61
C GLY A 115 -0.91 4.64 -9.42
N LYS A 116 -1.21 5.86 -8.94
CA LYS A 116 -2.16 6.81 -9.55
C LYS A 116 -2.00 6.97 -11.07
N GLY A 117 -0.77 7.17 -11.53
CA GLY A 117 -0.47 7.41 -12.94
C GLY A 117 -0.39 6.14 -13.81
N GLY A 118 -0.52 4.95 -13.24
CA GLY A 118 -0.45 3.70 -13.99
C GLY A 118 -1.80 3.04 -14.25
N GLU A 119 -1.78 2.04 -15.11
CA GLU A 119 -2.95 1.21 -15.42
C GLU A 119 -3.41 0.37 -14.22
N PHE A 120 -4.67 -0.03 -14.27
CA PHE A 120 -5.22 -1.04 -13.38
C PHE A 120 -4.72 -2.43 -13.78
N TYR A 121 -4.33 -3.22 -12.79
CA TYR A 121 -4.01 -4.63 -12.98
C TYR A 121 -4.92 -5.47 -12.09
N VAL A 122 -5.81 -6.24 -12.71
CA VAL A 122 -6.82 -7.02 -12.00
C VAL A 122 -6.25 -8.39 -11.63
N VAL A 123 -6.29 -8.71 -10.33
CA VAL A 123 -5.88 -10.01 -9.78
C VAL A 123 -7.09 -10.73 -9.22
N HIS A 124 -7.15 -12.03 -9.44
CA HIS A 124 -8.31 -12.85 -9.09
C HIS A 124 -8.09 -13.81 -7.92
N ALA A 125 -6.83 -14.11 -7.59
CA ALA A 125 -6.46 -14.94 -6.46
C ALA A 125 -5.03 -14.60 -6.02
N ILE A 126 -4.77 -14.68 -4.71
CA ILE A 126 -3.43 -14.50 -4.15
C ILE A 126 -3.00 -15.81 -3.50
N LYS A 127 -1.93 -16.39 -4.01
CA LYS A 127 -1.23 -17.50 -3.36
C LYS A 127 0.26 -17.18 -3.41
N LEU A 128 0.85 -17.00 -2.23
CA LEU A 128 2.26 -16.68 -2.08
C LEU A 128 3.02 -17.92 -1.63
N GLU A 129 4.03 -18.33 -2.39
CA GLU A 129 4.95 -19.40 -1.99
C GLU A 129 6.14 -18.87 -1.19
N GLN A 130 6.45 -17.58 -1.41
CA GLN A 130 7.51 -16.83 -0.77
C GLN A 130 7.00 -15.40 -0.54
N GLU A 131 7.82 -14.57 0.10
CA GLU A 131 7.51 -13.16 0.33
C GLU A 131 7.19 -12.39 -0.96
N LEU A 132 6.16 -11.53 -0.90
CA LEU A 132 5.82 -10.62 -1.99
C LEU A 132 6.64 -9.32 -1.85
N ILE A 133 7.53 -9.06 -2.80
CA ILE A 133 8.31 -7.82 -2.84
C ILE A 133 7.58 -6.78 -3.70
N VAL A 134 7.22 -5.65 -3.10
CA VAL A 134 6.53 -4.55 -3.77
C VAL A 134 7.54 -3.48 -4.20
N THR A 135 7.48 -3.10 -5.47
CA THR A 135 8.32 -2.05 -6.07
C THR A 135 7.65 -0.68 -5.99
N SER A 136 8.39 0.38 -6.32
CA SER A 136 7.90 1.76 -6.28
C SER A 136 6.66 2.01 -7.16
N ASP A 137 5.89 3.04 -6.80
CA ASP A 137 4.76 3.58 -7.58
C ASP A 137 3.66 2.53 -7.83
N LYS A 138 3.29 1.86 -6.73
CA LYS A 138 2.28 0.79 -6.71
C LYS A 138 1.20 1.07 -5.69
N THR A 139 -0.02 0.69 -6.03
CA THR A 139 -1.13 0.62 -5.09
C THR A 139 -1.67 -0.80 -5.10
N ILE A 140 -1.70 -1.46 -3.95
CA ILE A 140 -2.42 -2.71 -3.72
C ILE A 140 -3.73 -2.31 -3.02
N ASP A 141 -4.84 -2.33 -3.76
CA ASP A 141 -6.14 -1.90 -3.26
C ASP A 141 -7.18 -3.00 -3.39
N VAL A 142 -7.62 -3.49 -2.22
CA VAL A 142 -8.50 -4.66 -2.07
C VAL A 142 -9.96 -4.26 -1.81
N ARG A 143 -10.29 -2.95 -1.85
CA ARG A 143 -11.68 -2.48 -1.69
C ARG A 143 -12.63 -3.15 -2.68
N GLY A 144 -13.82 -3.49 -2.19
CA GLY A 144 -14.87 -4.19 -2.97
C GLY A 144 -14.68 -5.70 -3.08
N THR A 145 -13.68 -6.28 -2.40
CA THR A 145 -13.43 -7.73 -2.40
C THR A 145 -13.17 -8.28 -1.01
N ASN A 146 -13.31 -9.60 -0.85
CA ASN A 146 -12.94 -10.32 0.36
C ASN A 146 -11.60 -11.06 0.18
N MET A 147 -10.68 -10.51 -0.61
CA MET A 147 -9.39 -11.16 -0.84
C MET A 147 -8.46 -11.00 0.34
N GLU A 148 -7.73 -12.07 0.61
CA GLU A 148 -6.83 -12.17 1.74
C GLU A 148 -5.60 -13.00 1.36
N ILE A 149 -4.50 -12.72 2.04
CA ILE A 149 -3.27 -13.50 1.98
C ILE A 149 -3.27 -14.44 3.19
N ARG A 150 -3.25 -15.75 2.94
CA ARG A 150 -3.16 -16.78 3.98
C ARG A 150 -1.95 -17.68 3.78
N ASN A 151 -1.41 -18.22 4.87
CA ASN A 151 -0.34 -19.22 4.85
C ASN A 151 0.86 -18.78 4.02
N ALA A 152 1.26 -17.53 4.21
CA ALA A 152 2.23 -16.83 3.37
C ALA A 152 3.31 -16.16 4.22
N THR A 153 4.38 -15.71 3.58
CA THR A 153 5.55 -15.15 4.26
C THR A 153 5.45 -13.64 4.51
N GLY A 154 4.40 -12.98 4.02
CA GLY A 154 4.18 -11.54 4.20
C GLY A 154 4.58 -10.71 2.97
N ILE A 155 4.65 -9.40 3.17
CA ILE A 155 4.95 -8.41 2.13
C ILE A 155 6.18 -7.60 2.53
N THR A 156 7.16 -7.50 1.64
CA THR A 156 8.28 -6.58 1.80
C THR A 156 8.15 -5.39 0.86
N VAL A 157 8.34 -4.19 1.40
CA VAL A 157 8.60 -2.98 0.63
C VAL A 157 10.01 -2.53 0.96
N GLN A 158 10.93 -2.69 0.01
CA GLN A 158 12.34 -2.35 0.22
C GLN A 158 12.90 -1.50 -0.91
N PHE A 159 13.75 -0.54 -0.57
CA PHE A 159 14.37 0.38 -1.55
C PHE A 159 13.35 0.97 -2.53
N ALA A 160 12.14 1.21 -2.04
CA ALA A 160 10.99 1.54 -2.85
C ALA A 160 10.29 2.74 -2.25
N LYS A 161 9.67 3.53 -3.12
CA LYS A 161 8.91 4.70 -2.70
C LYS A 161 7.50 4.67 -3.24
N ASN A 162 6.64 5.48 -2.64
CA ASN A 162 5.35 5.79 -3.23
C ASN A 162 4.50 4.53 -3.41
N VAL A 163 4.29 3.80 -2.32
CA VAL A 163 3.52 2.55 -2.30
C VAL A 163 2.28 2.75 -1.44
N ILE A 164 1.13 2.23 -1.84
CA ILE A 164 -0.09 2.22 -1.01
C ILE A 164 -0.54 0.78 -0.86
N ILE A 165 -0.72 0.30 0.37
CA ILE A 165 -1.32 -1.01 0.66
C ILE A 165 -2.60 -0.76 1.44
N HIS A 166 -3.76 -1.06 0.85
CA HIS A 166 -5.05 -0.65 1.38
C HIS A 166 -6.07 -1.80 1.43
N VAL A 167 -6.70 -1.98 2.60
CA VAL A 167 -7.77 -2.96 2.87
C VAL A 167 -7.32 -4.42 2.67
N LEU A 168 -6.02 -4.67 2.65
CA LEU A 168 -5.47 -6.01 2.52
C LEU A 168 -5.48 -6.75 3.86
N HIS A 169 -6.12 -7.92 3.84
CA HIS A 169 -6.16 -8.83 4.97
C HIS A 169 -5.04 -9.87 4.85
N ILE A 170 -4.18 -9.99 5.86
CA ILE A 170 -3.05 -10.93 5.88
C ILE A 170 -3.12 -11.76 7.16
N HIS A 171 -3.25 -13.08 7.04
CA HIS A 171 -3.42 -14.00 8.16
C HIS A 171 -2.42 -15.16 8.05
N GLN A 172 -2.07 -15.75 9.20
CA GLN A 172 -1.27 -16.99 9.26
C GLN A 172 0.05 -16.84 8.49
N ILE A 173 0.97 -16.04 9.06
CA ILE A 173 2.30 -15.87 8.48
C ILE A 173 3.14 -17.11 8.75
N ILE A 174 3.77 -17.62 7.70
CA ILE A 174 4.63 -18.80 7.74
C ILE A 174 6.03 -18.39 7.26
N PRO A 175 7.11 -18.69 8.03
CA PRO A 175 8.46 -18.42 7.58
C PRO A 175 8.75 -19.12 6.24
N ALA A 176 9.29 -18.39 5.27
CA ALA A 176 9.88 -19.03 4.09
C ALA A 176 11.32 -19.40 4.35
N LYS A 177 11.78 -20.49 3.71
CA LYS A 177 13.18 -20.90 3.68
C LYS A 177 14.09 -19.91 2.92
N GLY A 178 13.53 -18.89 2.28
CA GLY A 178 14.25 -18.00 1.37
C GLY A 178 14.41 -18.59 -0.04
N GLY A 179 15.36 -18.06 -0.81
CA GLY A 179 15.65 -18.50 -2.17
C GLY A 179 15.77 -17.34 -3.17
N LYS A 180 15.65 -17.66 -4.47
CA LYS A 180 15.62 -16.66 -5.54
C LYS A 180 14.21 -16.10 -5.67
N ILE A 181 14.02 -14.85 -5.26
CA ILE A 181 12.72 -14.16 -5.27
C ILE A 181 12.78 -13.03 -6.29
N LYS A 182 11.68 -12.83 -7.04
CA LYS A 182 11.57 -11.71 -7.98
C LYS A 182 11.37 -10.41 -7.20
N ASP A 183 12.34 -9.52 -7.29
CA ASP A 183 12.35 -8.24 -6.56
C ASP A 183 12.24 -7.01 -7.49
N GLY A 184 12.10 -7.27 -8.79
CA GLY A 184 11.95 -6.27 -9.84
C GLY A 184 11.49 -6.93 -11.14
N GLU A 185 11.08 -6.14 -12.13
CA GLU A 185 10.48 -6.67 -13.36
C GLU A 185 11.39 -7.67 -14.09
N LYS A 186 12.70 -7.39 -14.09
CA LYS A 186 13.73 -8.18 -14.78
C LYS A 186 14.82 -8.69 -13.82
N HIS A 187 14.56 -8.73 -12.50
CA HIS A 187 15.58 -9.10 -11.52
C HIS A 187 15.06 -10.13 -10.50
N LEU A 188 15.90 -11.14 -10.26
CA LEU A 188 15.75 -12.15 -9.22
C LEU A 188 16.85 -11.93 -8.18
N GLY A 189 16.46 -11.62 -6.95
CA GLY A 189 17.36 -11.47 -5.81
C GLY A 189 17.45 -12.74 -4.98
N LEU A 190 18.64 -13.09 -4.50
CA LEU A 190 18.80 -14.13 -3.49
C LEU A 190 18.44 -13.58 -2.11
N ARG A 191 17.56 -14.29 -1.39
CA ARG A 191 17.10 -13.95 -0.04
C ARG A 191 17.36 -15.08 0.94
N SER A 192 17.69 -14.70 2.17
CA SER A 192 17.70 -15.59 3.33
C SER A 192 16.29 -16.04 3.67
N ALA A 193 16.18 -16.94 4.65
CA ALA A 193 14.91 -17.19 5.31
C ALA A 193 14.31 -15.85 5.79
N SER A 194 12.99 -15.78 5.72
CA SER A 194 12.22 -14.58 6.06
C SER A 194 11.61 -14.75 7.46
N ASP A 195 11.68 -13.67 8.22
CA ASP A 195 11.08 -13.56 9.54
C ASP A 195 9.56 -13.39 9.42
N VAL A 196 8.82 -13.68 10.49
CA VAL A 196 7.35 -13.83 10.47
C VAL A 196 6.57 -12.51 10.46
N ASP A 197 7.08 -11.49 9.79
CA ASP A 197 6.43 -10.18 9.68
C ASP A 197 5.33 -10.17 8.61
N ARG A 198 4.19 -9.53 8.91
CA ARG A 198 3.11 -9.35 7.92
C ARG A 198 3.51 -8.37 6.82
N ILE A 199 4.12 -7.25 7.24
CA ILE A 199 4.62 -6.20 6.36
C ILE A 199 5.97 -5.76 6.89
N PHE A 200 7.01 -5.84 6.06
CA PHE A 200 8.35 -5.40 6.36
C PHE A 200 8.71 -4.20 5.47
N LEU A 201 9.15 -3.09 6.10
CA LEU A 201 9.55 -1.86 5.42
C LEU A 201 11.04 -1.62 5.63
N PHE A 202 11.82 -1.49 4.55
CA PHE A 202 13.25 -1.25 4.65
C PHE A 202 13.76 -0.26 3.61
N ARG A 203 14.30 0.88 4.07
CA ARG A 203 14.71 1.98 3.17
C ARG A 203 13.58 2.32 2.18
N ALA A 204 12.38 2.43 2.73
CA ALA A 204 11.15 2.70 2.02
C ALA A 204 10.63 4.09 2.43
N THR A 205 10.08 4.82 1.47
CA THR A 205 9.70 6.22 1.67
C THR A 205 8.32 6.49 1.06
N ASN A 206 7.45 7.25 1.72
CA ASN A 206 6.08 7.52 1.28
C ASN A 206 5.31 6.21 1.05
N ILE A 207 4.95 5.54 2.16
CA ILE A 207 4.22 4.27 2.21
C ILE A 207 2.87 4.49 2.90
#